data_AF-A0A920TCN7-F1
#
_entry.id   AF-A0A920TCN7-F1
#
_cell.length_a   1.000
_cell.length_b   1.000
_cell.length_c   1.000
_cell.angle_alpha   90.00
_cell.angle_beta   90.00
_cell.angle_gamma   90.00
#
_symmetry.space_group_name_H-M   'P 1'
#
loop_
_entity.id
_entity.type
_entity.pdbx_description
1 polymer ?
#
loop_
_entity_poly.entity_id
_entity_poly.type
_entity_poly.pdbx_seq_one_letter_code
_entity_poly.pdbx_strand_id
1 'polypeptide(L)' 'MTWKVLITDFVWPSTDPERKILEAAGAEVIVAPSGDEDTLTALAYDVDAILTCFAQVTDKVLRSAKKCVV' A
#
# COMPACT_ATOMS: atom_id res chain seq x y z
N MET A 1 -17.56 5.71 0.65
CA MET A 1 -16.19 6.10 1.03
C MET A 1 -15.28 5.12 0.32
N THR A 2 -14.32 5.60 -0.46
CA THR A 2 -13.39 4.74 -1.20
C THR A 2 -12.10 4.66 -0.39
N TRP A 3 -11.72 3.45 0.01
CA TRP A 3 -10.48 3.21 0.75
C TRP A 3 -9.31 3.12 -0.23
N LYS A 4 -8.13 3.59 0.13
CA LYS A 4 -6.91 3.44 -0.68
C LYS A 4 -5.92 2.51 0.01
N VAL A 5 -5.48 1.48 -0.69
CA VAL A 5 -4.55 0.47 -0.16
C VAL A 5 -3.26 0.50 -0.97
N LEU A 6 -2.14 0.71 -0.28
CA LEU A 6 -0.80 0.62 -0.86
C LEU A 6 -0.26 -0.80 -0.68
N ILE A 7 0.06 -1.48 -1.78
CA ILE A 7 0.86 -2.71 -1.77
C ILE A 7 2.33 -2.31 -1.96
N THR A 8 3.17 -2.54 -0.95
CA THR A 8 4.58 -2.12 -0.98
C THR A 8 5.44 -2.98 -1.88
N ASP A 9 5.14 -4.28 -1.92
CA ASP A 9 5.87 -5.29 -2.66
C ASP A 9 5.10 -6.62 -2.68
N PHE A 10 5.45 -7.48 -3.63
CA PHE A 10 4.90 -8.82 -3.78
C PHE A 10 5.91 -9.70 -4.52
N VAL A 11 5.93 -11.00 -4.21
CA VAL A 11 6.83 -11.98 -4.85
C VAL A 11 6.13 -12.91 -5.84
N TRP A 12 4.80 -12.81 -5.90
CA TRP A 12 3.96 -13.60 -6.79
C TRP A 12 3.90 -12.99 -8.20
N PRO A 13 3.44 -13.74 -9.21
CA PRO A 13 3.34 -13.23 -10.58
C PRO A 13 2.37 -12.06 -10.76
N SER A 14 1.39 -11.91 -9.87
CA SER A 14 0.44 -10.79 -9.89
C SER A 14 -0.15 -10.52 -8.50
N THR A 15 -0.78 -9.35 -8.36
CA THR A 15 -1.59 -8.94 -7.20
C THR A 15 -3.08 -9.07 -7.48
N ASP A 16 -3.47 -9.89 -8.47
CA ASP A 16 -4.87 -10.01 -8.90
C ASP A 16 -5.80 -10.55 -7.80
N PRO A 17 -5.38 -11.52 -6.96
CA PRO A 17 -6.21 -11.99 -5.84
C PRO A 17 -6.55 -10.87 -4.85
N GLU A 18 -5.55 -10.09 -4.43
CA GLU A 18 -5.70 -8.97 -3.52
C GLU A 18 -6.57 -7.89 -4.15
N ARG A 19 -6.27 -7.52 -5.40
CA ARG A 19 -7.03 -6.53 -6.16
C ARG A 19 -8.50 -6.90 -6.24
N LYS A 20 -8.82 -8.13 -6.61
CA LYS A 20 -10.20 -8.62 -6.75
C LYS A 20 -11.01 -8.47 -5.45
N ILE A 21 -10.40 -8.79 -4.32
CA ILE A 21 -11.09 -8.74 -3.02
C ILE A 21 -11.24 -7.29 -2.54
N LEU A 22 -10.16 -6.51 -2.62
CA LEU A 22 -10.13 -5.12 -2.16
C LEU A 22 -11.03 -4.22 -3.02
N GLU A 23 -10.99 -4.35 -4.34
CA GLU A 23 -11.86 -3.60 -5.25
C GLU A 23 -13.34 -3.98 -5.06
N ALA A 24 -13.64 -5.27 -4.84
CA ALA A 24 -14.99 -5.71 -4.49
C ALA A 24 -15.51 -5.12 -3.17
N ALA A 25 -14.60 -4.80 -2.23
CA ALA A 25 -14.90 -4.10 -0.99
C ALA A 25 -14.98 -2.56 -1.16
N GLY A 26 -14.80 -2.04 -2.38
CA GLY A 26 -14.83 -0.60 -2.68
C GLY A 26 -13.52 0.12 -2.37
N ALA A 27 -12.39 -0.60 -2.35
CA ALA A 27 -11.07 0.00 -2.21
C ALA A 27 -10.37 0.18 -3.57
N GLU A 28 -9.54 1.20 -3.66
CA GLU A 28 -8.58 1.44 -4.74
C GLU A 28 -7.23 0.83 -4.34
N VAL A 29 -6.66 0.00 -5.22
CA VAL A 29 -5.38 -0.67 -4.97
C VAL A 29 -4.25 -0.01 -5.77
N ILE A 30 -3.26 0.50 -5.04
CA ILE A 30 -2.04 1.13 -5.55
C ILE A 30 -0.88 0.17 -5.30
N VAL A 31 -0.15 -0.20 -6.35
CA VAL A 31 1.05 -1.05 -6.24
C VAL A 31 2.28 -0.16 -6.36
N ALA A 32 3.16 -0.22 -5.38
CA ALA A 32 4.39 0.56 -5.39
C ALA A 32 5.32 0.07 -6.53
N PRO A 33 5.96 0.99 -7.28
CA PRO A 33 6.92 0.62 -8.32
C PRO A 33 8.26 0.14 -7.73
N SER A 34 8.57 0.50 -6.48
CA SER A 34 9.72 -0.02 -5.72
C SER A 34 9.44 -0.01 -4.22
N GLY A 35 10.17 -0.86 -3.49
CA GLY A 35 10.15 -0.92 -2.02
C GLY A 35 11.08 0.08 -1.33
N ASP A 36 11.60 1.07 -2.07
CA ASP A 36 12.51 2.07 -1.53
C ASP A 36 11.78 3.03 -0.57
N GLU A 37 12.46 3.45 0.50
CA GLU A 37 11.85 4.26 1.56
C GLU A 37 11.21 5.55 1.02
N ASP A 38 11.86 6.25 0.09
CA ASP A 38 11.34 7.51 -0.46
C ASP A 38 10.09 7.28 -1.32
N THR A 39 10.08 6.22 -2.12
CA THR A 39 8.90 5.80 -2.92
C THR A 39 7.72 5.49 -2.00
N LEU A 40 7.94 4.65 -0.99
CA LEU A 40 6.90 4.26 -0.04
C LEU A 40 6.42 5.45 0.79
N THR A 41 7.32 6.33 1.22
CA THR A 41 6.98 7.54 1.99
C THR A 41 6.04 8.45 1.20
N ALA A 42 6.33 8.66 -0.10
CA ALA A 42 5.52 9.49 -0.97
C ALA A 42 4.13 8.89 -1.23
N LEU A 43 4.06 7.58 -1.49
CA LEU A 43 2.81 6.88 -1.76
C LEU A 43 1.94 6.73 -0.50
N ALA A 44 2.56 6.51 0.67
CA ALA A 44 1.84 6.30 1.92
C ALA A 44 1.05 7.53 2.39
N TYR A 45 1.38 8.74 1.91
CA TYR A 45 0.77 9.99 2.37
C TYR A 45 -0.77 10.01 2.27
N ASP A 46 -1.33 9.44 1.21
CA ASP A 46 -2.75 9.48 0.88
C ASP A 46 -3.39 8.09 0.81
N VAL A 47 -2.90 7.11 1.59
CA VAL A 47 -3.53 5.79 1.71
C VAL A 47 -4.15 5.57 3.08
N ASP A 48 -5.20 4.75 3.10
CA ASP A 48 -5.92 4.36 4.31
C ASP A 48 -5.37 3.04 4.89
N ALA A 49 -4.68 2.23 4.09
CA ALA A 49 -4.04 1.00 4.54
C ALA A 49 -2.74 0.68 3.77
N ILE A 50 -1.83 -0.04 4.44
CA ILE A 50 -0.58 -0.54 3.84
C ILE A 50 -0.53 -2.07 3.92
N LEU A 51 -0.44 -2.71 2.76
CA LEU A 51 -0.21 -4.15 2.61
C LEU A 51 1.26 -4.38 2.23
N THR A 52 1.98 -5.08 3.10
CA THR A 52 3.43 -5.32 2.93
C THR A 52 3.78 -6.80 2.97
N CYS A 53 4.78 -7.20 2.17
CA CYS A 53 5.27 -8.58 2.14
C CYS A 53 6.68 -8.67 2.75
N PHE A 54 7.65 -7.96 2.18
CA PHE A 54 9.05 -7.91 2.64
C PHE A 54 9.66 -6.50 2.64
N ALA A 55 9.08 -5.52 1.93
CA ALA A 55 9.59 -4.17 1.92
C ALA A 55 9.57 -3.57 3.32
N GLN A 56 10.60 -2.79 3.65
CA GLN A 56 10.74 -2.23 4.98
C GLN A 56 9.83 -1.00 5.12
N VAL A 57 8.75 -1.15 5.88
CA VAL A 57 7.88 -0.04 6.29
C VAL A 57 8.53 0.66 7.48
N THR A 58 9.44 1.59 7.21
CA THR A 58 10.23 2.28 8.24
C THR A 58 9.40 3.28 9.05
N ASP A 59 9.96 3.79 10.16
CA ASP A 59 9.34 4.86 10.95
C ASP A 59 8.99 6.10 10.10
N LYS A 60 9.83 6.44 9.12
CA LYS A 60 9.58 7.55 8.20
C LYS A 60 8.34 7.32 7.34
N VAL A 61 8.20 6.11 6.78
CA VAL A 61 7.02 5.72 5.97
C VAL A 61 5.75 5.76 6.84
N LEU A 62 5.79 5.18 8.05
CA LEU A 62 4.63 5.21 8.95
C LEU A 62 4.25 6.63 9.36
N ARG A 63 5.24 7.50 9.64
CA ARG A 63 4.97 8.89 10.00
C ARG A 63 4.44 9.72 8.83
N SER A 64 4.75 9.37 7.58
CA SER A 64 4.17 10.05 6.42
C SER A 64 2.74 9.63 6.13
N ALA A 65 2.33 8.43 6.57
CA ALA A 65 1.02 7.84 6.34
C ALA A 65 -0.11 8.51 7.16
N LYS A 66 -0.48 9.74 6.81
CA LYS A 66 -1.39 10.59 7.61
C LYS A 66 -2.83 10.10 7.70
N LYS A 67 -3.27 9.29 6.72
CA LYS A 67 -4.62 8.72 6.65
C LYS A 67 -4.67 7.23 6.97
N CYS A 68 -3.51 6.61 7.12
CA CYS A 68 -3.42 5.16 7.29
C CYS A 68 -3.97 4.77 8.66
N VAL A 69 -4.95 3.88 8.64
CA VAL A 69 -5.63 3.37 9.85
C VAL A 69 -5.38 1.89 10.08
N VAL A 70 -4.80 1.17 9.09
CA VAL A 70 -4.48 -0.26 9.14
C VAL A 70 -3.15 -0.57 8.48
#